data_AF-A0A3N4KBT4-F1
#
_entry.id   AF-A0A3N4KBT4-F1
#
_cell.length_a   1.000
_cell.length_b   1.000
_cell.length_c   1.000
_cell.angle_alpha   90.00
_cell.angle_beta   90.00
_cell.angle_gamma   90.00
#
_symmetry.space_group_name_H-M   'P 1'
#
loop_
_entity.id
_entity.type
_entity.pdbx_description
1 polymer ?
#
loop_
_entity_poly.entity_id
_entity_poly.type
_entity_poly.pdbx_seq_one_letter_code
_entity_poly.pdbx_strand_id
1 'polypeptide(L)'
;RDRGCVITGRQARLAQYGNWRGFEAAHIFPLAYEQHWNQGNYGRWINIPPTTESHGLINSVQNGILLASNIHILFDSYEFSINCDDDYIICFTPGTLDYHIAGYPLDPTFVNNPLRPVDELLRWHFRPAVIVNMKGAGEPSFETDFPPGSDMMREIVSGEKAGVRMELGLFSGFNAMGGHA
;
A
#
# COMPACT_ATOMS: atom_id res chain seq x y z
N ARG A 1 -16.66 -9.35 -3.52
CA ARG A 1 -16.62 -8.38 -2.41
C ARG A 1 -16.80 -6.98 -2.98
N ASP A 2 -15.81 -6.49 -3.71
CA ASP A 2 -15.85 -5.16 -4.31
C ASP A 2 -16.76 -5.15 -5.54
N ARG A 3 -17.48 -4.05 -5.74
CA ARG A 3 -18.43 -3.87 -6.85
C ARG A 3 -17.95 -2.82 -7.86
N GLY A 4 -16.68 -2.44 -7.76
CA GLY A 4 -16.06 -1.37 -8.53
C GLY A 4 -14.69 -1.03 -7.95
N CYS A 5 -14.08 0.03 -8.48
CA CYS A 5 -12.81 0.55 -8.00
C CYS A 5 -12.98 1.14 -6.60
N VAL A 6 -12.29 0.59 -5.61
CA VAL A 6 -12.42 1.03 -4.21
C VAL A 6 -11.86 2.44 -3.95
N ILE A 7 -10.98 2.92 -4.83
CA ILE A 7 -10.31 4.22 -4.71
C ILE A 7 -11.14 5.34 -5.35
N THR A 8 -11.66 5.12 -6.56
CA THR A 8 -12.41 6.14 -7.32
C THR A 8 -13.93 6.04 -7.14
N GLY A 9 -14.43 4.97 -6.53
CA GLY A 9 -15.86 4.66 -6.47
C GLY A 9 -16.48 4.25 -7.82
N ARG A 10 -15.69 4.16 -8.90
CA ARG A 10 -16.17 3.78 -10.24
C ARG A 10 -16.76 2.37 -10.20
N GLN A 11 -18.06 2.25 -10.44
CA GLN A 11 -18.77 0.96 -10.42
C GLN A 11 -18.45 0.07 -11.62
N ALA A 12 -18.28 -1.24 -11.38
CA ALA A 12 -18.14 -2.26 -12.40
C ALA A 12 -19.52 -2.71 -12.92
N ARG A 13 -20.22 -1.83 -13.66
CA ARG A 13 -21.63 -2.05 -14.09
C ARG A 13 -21.85 -3.33 -14.92
N LEU A 14 -20.82 -3.80 -15.62
CA LEU A 14 -20.89 -5.00 -16.45
C LEU A 14 -20.53 -6.28 -15.69
N ALA A 15 -20.14 -6.18 -14.42
CA ALA A 15 -19.74 -7.33 -13.60
C ALA A 15 -20.86 -8.37 -13.45
N GLN A 16 -22.12 -7.94 -13.41
CA GLN A 16 -23.29 -8.83 -13.37
C GLN A 16 -23.39 -9.76 -14.60
N TYR A 17 -22.74 -9.40 -15.71
CA TYR A 17 -22.65 -10.20 -16.92
C TYR A 17 -21.32 -10.96 -17.01
N GLY A 18 -20.56 -11.05 -15.92
CA GLY A 18 -19.22 -11.65 -15.89
C GLY A 18 -18.15 -10.81 -16.59
N ASN A 19 -18.46 -9.58 -16.99
CA ASN A 19 -17.54 -8.72 -17.72
C ASN A 19 -16.92 -7.68 -16.77
N TRP A 20 -15.64 -7.88 -16.49
CA TRP A 20 -14.83 -7.04 -15.60
C TRP A 20 -13.89 -6.09 -16.36
N ARG A 21 -14.11 -5.89 -17.66
CA ARG A 21 -13.20 -5.11 -18.51
C ARG A 21 -12.93 -3.72 -17.92
N GLY A 22 -11.64 -3.39 -17.80
CA GLY A 22 -11.16 -2.13 -17.21
C GLY A 22 -11.07 -2.13 -15.68
N PHE A 23 -11.25 -3.29 -15.04
CA PHE A 23 -11.01 -3.50 -13.62
C PHE A 23 -10.10 -4.69 -13.40
N GLU A 24 -9.26 -4.59 -12.38
CA GLU A 24 -8.25 -5.59 -12.03
C GLU A 24 -8.20 -5.78 -10.51
N ALA A 25 -8.00 -7.02 -10.11
CA ALA A 25 -7.74 -7.36 -8.72
C ALA A 25 -6.27 -7.07 -8.42
N ALA A 26 -6.03 -6.04 -7.62
CA ALA A 26 -4.72 -5.66 -7.14
C ALA A 26 -4.41 -6.41 -5.85
N HIS A 27 -3.28 -7.10 -5.80
CA HIS A 27 -2.79 -7.65 -4.54
C HIS A 27 -2.05 -6.56 -3.77
N ILE A 28 -2.32 -6.43 -2.47
CA ILE A 28 -1.65 -5.42 -1.64
C ILE A 28 -0.22 -5.85 -1.34
N PHE A 29 -0.05 -7.11 -0.94
CA PHE A 29 1.23 -7.77 -0.95
C PHE A 29 1.38 -8.50 -2.29
N PRO A 30 2.34 -8.12 -3.16
CA PRO A 30 2.39 -8.62 -4.52
C PRO A 30 2.74 -10.12 -4.59
N LEU A 31 2.06 -10.85 -5.48
CA LEU A 31 2.29 -12.28 -5.70
C LEU A 31 3.73 -12.61 -6.13
N ALA A 32 4.39 -11.68 -6.82
CA ALA A 32 5.80 -11.84 -7.23
C ALA A 32 6.75 -12.07 -6.04
N TYR A 33 6.34 -11.71 -4.82
CA TYR A 33 7.14 -11.85 -3.60
C TYR A 33 6.61 -12.94 -2.66
N GLU A 34 5.96 -13.98 -3.19
CA GLU A 34 5.43 -15.09 -2.39
C GLU A 34 6.50 -15.77 -1.50
N GLN A 35 7.75 -15.84 -1.96
CA GLN A 35 8.83 -16.34 -1.11
C GLN A 35 9.02 -15.47 0.14
N HIS A 36 9.02 -14.14 -0.01
CA HIS A 36 9.12 -13.20 1.11
C HIS A 36 7.88 -13.27 2.00
N TRP A 37 6.70 -13.42 1.40
CA TRP A 37 5.43 -13.66 2.10
C TRP A 37 5.56 -14.83 3.10
N ASN A 38 6.07 -15.97 2.60
CA ASN A 38 6.23 -17.20 3.35
C ASN A 38 7.31 -17.08 4.43
N GLN A 39 8.48 -16.53 4.10
CA GLN A 39 9.60 -16.36 5.04
C GLN A 39 9.26 -15.43 6.20
N GLY A 40 8.54 -14.33 5.94
CA GLY A 40 8.09 -13.39 6.97
C GLY A 40 6.87 -13.87 7.76
N ASN A 41 6.29 -15.02 7.38
CA ASN A 41 5.03 -15.54 7.90
C ASN A 41 3.94 -14.45 7.91
N TYR A 42 3.81 -13.71 6.81
CA TYR A 42 2.84 -12.61 6.68
C TYR A 42 1.40 -13.13 6.56
N GLY A 43 1.24 -14.39 6.13
CA GLY A 43 -0.05 -15.10 6.14
C GLY A 43 -0.73 -15.20 7.50
N ARG A 44 0.01 -15.03 8.61
CA ARG A 44 -0.55 -15.01 9.97
C ARG A 44 -1.59 -13.91 10.20
N TRP A 45 -1.61 -12.87 9.38
CA TRP A 45 -2.59 -11.78 9.47
C TRP A 45 -3.90 -12.08 8.75
N ILE A 46 -3.91 -13.07 7.86
CA ILE A 46 -5.11 -13.48 7.14
C ILE A 46 -6.04 -14.25 8.08
N ASN A 47 -7.28 -13.77 8.20
CA ASN A 47 -8.32 -14.39 9.01
C ASN A 47 -9.33 -15.16 8.15
N ILE A 48 -9.36 -14.90 6.85
CA ILE A 48 -10.30 -15.49 5.89
C ILE A 48 -9.47 -16.19 4.81
N PRO A 49 -9.30 -17.52 4.88
CA PRO A 49 -8.53 -18.25 3.89
C PRO A 49 -9.24 -18.22 2.52
N PRO A 50 -8.50 -18.46 1.42
CA PRO A 50 -9.10 -18.64 0.10
C PRO A 50 -10.07 -19.83 0.11
N THR A 51 -11.04 -19.83 -0.81
CA THR A 51 -11.98 -20.95 -0.98
C THR A 51 -11.32 -22.26 -1.35
N THR A 52 -10.14 -22.19 -1.98
CA THR A 52 -9.33 -23.35 -2.34
C THR A 52 -8.03 -23.27 -1.55
N GLU A 53 -7.82 -24.18 -0.61
CA GLU A 53 -6.65 -24.16 0.28
C GLU A 53 -5.32 -24.23 -0.48
N SER A 54 -5.27 -24.95 -1.61
CA SER A 54 -4.08 -25.06 -2.44
C SER A 54 -3.64 -23.74 -3.09
N HIS A 55 -4.48 -22.71 -3.08
CA HIS A 55 -4.11 -21.38 -3.56
C HIS A 55 -3.23 -20.61 -2.57
N GLY A 56 -3.11 -21.05 -1.31
CA GLY A 56 -2.28 -20.39 -0.31
C GLY A 56 -2.84 -19.05 0.19
N LEU A 57 -2.44 -18.66 1.40
CA LEU A 57 -3.01 -17.48 2.09
C LEU A 57 -2.74 -16.15 1.37
N ILE A 58 -1.69 -16.07 0.53
CA ILE A 58 -1.39 -14.88 -0.25
C ILE A 58 -2.50 -14.54 -1.27
N ASN A 59 -3.25 -15.55 -1.72
CA ASN A 59 -4.41 -15.38 -2.61
C ASN A 59 -5.71 -15.17 -1.84
N SER A 60 -5.65 -14.86 -0.54
CA SER A 60 -6.83 -14.48 0.24
C SER A 60 -7.43 -13.19 -0.31
N VAL A 61 -8.76 -13.08 -0.26
CA VAL A 61 -9.46 -11.83 -0.55
C VAL A 61 -8.93 -10.68 0.31
N GLN A 62 -8.47 -10.96 1.54
CA GLN A 62 -7.94 -9.94 2.44
C GLN A 62 -6.52 -9.45 2.08
N ASN A 63 -5.90 -10.01 1.02
CA ASN A 63 -4.68 -9.47 0.41
C ASN A 63 -4.96 -8.76 -0.92
N GLY A 64 -6.20 -8.39 -1.23
CA GLY A 64 -6.45 -7.68 -2.48
C GLY A 64 -7.60 -6.69 -2.44
N ILE A 65 -7.63 -5.83 -3.44
CA ILE A 65 -8.67 -4.82 -3.71
C ILE A 65 -8.98 -4.76 -5.20
N LEU A 66 -10.20 -4.42 -5.56
CA LEU A 66 -10.57 -4.19 -6.97
C LEU A 66 -10.29 -2.73 -7.33
N LEU A 67 -9.50 -2.53 -8.38
CA LEU A 67 -9.14 -1.22 -8.92
C LEU A 67 -9.58 -1.10 -10.37
N ALA A 68 -9.79 0.14 -10.85
CA ALA A 68 -9.82 0.37 -12.29
C ALA A 68 -8.40 0.17 -12.82
N SER A 69 -8.21 -0.41 -14.01
CA SER A 69 -6.88 -0.76 -14.54
C SER A 69 -5.88 0.41 -14.50
N ASN A 70 -6.35 1.62 -14.81
CA ASN A 70 -5.51 2.82 -14.77
C ASN A 70 -5.13 3.26 -13.34
N ILE A 71 -5.95 2.94 -12.34
CA ILE A 71 -5.65 3.21 -10.92
C ILE A 71 -4.76 2.11 -10.34
N HIS A 72 -4.89 0.87 -10.83
CA HIS A 72 -4.04 -0.25 -10.44
C HIS A 72 -2.57 0.04 -10.73
N ILE A 73 -2.26 0.58 -11.91
CA ILE A 73 -0.90 0.98 -12.29
C ILE A 73 -0.31 1.96 -11.26
N LEU A 74 -1.07 2.98 -10.87
CA LEU A 74 -0.61 3.98 -9.89
C LEU A 74 -0.42 3.39 -8.49
N PHE A 75 -1.22 2.38 -8.13
CA PHE A 75 -1.11 1.69 -6.85
C PHE A 75 0.18 0.87 -6.80
N ASP A 76 0.45 0.07 -7.84
CA ASP A 76 1.65 -0.77 -7.96
C ASP A 76 2.94 0.07 -8.01
N SER A 77 2.89 1.25 -8.66
CA SER A 77 3.99 2.21 -8.73
C SER A 77 4.12 3.11 -7.48
N TYR A 78 3.36 2.85 -6.42
CA TYR A 78 3.37 3.62 -5.18
C TYR A 78 3.10 5.13 -5.34
N GLU A 79 2.37 5.54 -6.38
CA GLU A 79 2.00 6.94 -6.59
C GLU A 79 0.96 7.44 -5.57
N PHE A 80 0.20 6.50 -5.01
CA PHE A 80 -0.66 6.72 -3.85
C PHE A 80 -0.67 5.47 -2.96
N SER A 81 -1.18 5.62 -1.73
CA SER A 81 -1.46 4.49 -0.86
C SER A 81 -2.63 4.77 0.07
N ILE A 82 -3.14 3.71 0.72
CA ILE A 82 -4.21 3.78 1.70
C ILE A 82 -3.56 3.87 3.09
N ASN A 83 -3.88 4.93 3.83
CA ASN A 83 -3.64 4.98 5.27
C ASN A 83 -4.86 4.42 5.99
N CYS A 84 -4.75 3.17 6.46
CA CYS A 84 -5.84 2.49 7.18
C CYS A 84 -6.01 2.94 8.63
N ASP A 85 -5.07 3.71 9.19
CA ASP A 85 -5.23 4.24 10.55
C ASP A 85 -6.23 5.42 10.57
N ASP A 86 -6.31 6.17 9.47
CA ASP A 86 -7.23 7.31 9.32
C ASP A 86 -8.34 7.07 8.28
N ASP A 87 -8.31 5.95 7.54
CA ASP A 87 -9.21 5.62 6.42
C ASP A 87 -9.18 6.63 5.25
N TYR A 88 -8.01 7.17 4.92
CA TYR A 88 -7.80 8.11 3.82
C TYR A 88 -6.82 7.61 2.76
N ILE A 89 -6.97 8.15 1.55
CA ILE A 89 -6.03 7.99 0.45
C ILE A 89 -4.97 9.09 0.54
N ILE A 90 -3.69 8.68 0.59
CA ILE A 90 -2.54 9.57 0.54
C ILE A 90 -1.94 9.50 -0.86
N CYS A 91 -1.87 10.64 -1.53
CA CYS A 91 -1.26 10.78 -2.85
C CYS A 91 0.12 11.41 -2.73
N PHE A 92 1.11 10.81 -3.39
CA PHE A 92 2.50 11.23 -3.30
C PHE A 92 2.98 11.98 -4.55
N THR A 93 2.37 11.72 -5.71
CA THR A 93 2.81 12.25 -7.01
C THR A 93 1.71 13.08 -7.70
N PRO A 94 2.10 14.01 -8.61
CA PRO A 94 1.14 14.71 -9.47
C PRO A 94 0.35 13.81 -10.42
N GLY A 95 0.82 12.58 -10.71
CA GLY A 95 0.12 11.63 -11.59
C GLY A 95 -1.27 11.22 -11.07
N THR A 96 -1.53 11.45 -9.78
CA THR A 96 -2.82 11.20 -9.15
C THR A 96 -3.85 12.33 -9.32
N LEU A 97 -3.43 13.53 -9.77
CA LEU A 97 -4.27 14.75 -9.78
C LEU A 97 -5.50 14.61 -10.68
N ASP A 98 -5.35 14.00 -11.86
CA ASP A 98 -6.44 13.83 -12.83
C ASP A 98 -7.54 12.88 -12.34
N TYR A 99 -7.28 12.13 -11.27
CA TYR A 99 -8.23 11.18 -10.70
C TYR A 99 -9.01 11.73 -9.51
N HIS A 100 -8.62 12.90 -8.98
CA HIS A 100 -9.28 13.55 -7.85
C HIS A 100 -9.47 12.66 -6.61
N ILE A 101 -8.49 11.80 -6.32
CA ILE A 101 -8.54 10.81 -5.21
C ILE A 101 -7.82 11.29 -3.94
N ALA A 102 -7.07 12.40 -4.00
CA ALA A 102 -6.27 12.89 -2.88
C ALA A 102 -7.15 13.35 -1.70
N GLY A 103 -6.87 12.84 -0.50
CA GLY A 103 -7.58 13.24 0.72
C GLY A 103 -9.05 12.82 0.76
N TYR A 104 -9.49 11.97 -0.18
CA TYR A 104 -10.83 11.40 -0.15
C TYR A 104 -10.89 10.33 0.94
N PRO A 105 -11.92 10.36 1.81
CA PRO A 105 -12.18 9.25 2.73
C PRO A 105 -12.58 8.02 1.92
N LEU A 106 -12.16 6.85 2.40
CA LEU A 106 -12.60 5.58 1.83
C LEU A 106 -14.11 5.40 2.01
N ASP A 107 -14.72 4.69 1.06
CA ASP A 107 -16.14 4.36 1.12
C ASP A 107 -16.43 3.57 2.43
N PRO A 108 -17.38 4.02 3.28
CA PRO A 108 -17.71 3.32 4.52
C PRO A 108 -18.14 1.86 4.29
N THR A 109 -18.69 1.52 3.13
CA THR A 109 -19.04 0.14 2.78
C THR A 109 -17.82 -0.73 2.54
N PHE A 110 -16.69 -0.15 2.13
CA PHE A 110 -15.39 -0.83 2.06
C PHE A 110 -14.76 -0.94 3.45
N VAL A 111 -14.72 0.16 4.21
CA VAL A 111 -14.13 0.21 5.57
C VAL A 111 -14.81 -0.74 6.54
N ASN A 112 -16.13 -0.87 6.48
CA ASN A 112 -16.89 -1.76 7.36
C ASN A 112 -17.04 -3.18 6.82
N ASN A 113 -16.42 -3.52 5.69
CA ASN A 113 -16.55 -4.85 5.12
C ASN A 113 -15.65 -5.85 5.87
N PRO A 114 -16.18 -6.95 6.43
CA PRO A 114 -15.33 -7.95 7.11
C PRO A 114 -14.36 -8.67 6.17
N LEU A 115 -14.63 -8.63 4.86
CA LEU A 115 -13.76 -9.18 3.82
C LEU A 115 -12.72 -8.17 3.32
N ARG A 116 -12.68 -6.94 3.85
CA ARG A 116 -11.71 -5.92 3.42
C ARG A 116 -10.28 -6.41 3.70
N PRO A 117 -9.28 -5.79 3.05
CA PRO A 117 -7.91 -6.08 3.38
C PRO A 117 -7.59 -5.90 4.86
N VAL A 118 -6.74 -6.77 5.39
CA VAL A 118 -6.27 -6.59 6.77
C VAL A 118 -5.35 -5.37 6.85
N ASP A 119 -5.47 -4.63 7.94
CA ASP A 119 -4.75 -3.37 8.11
C ASP A 119 -3.25 -3.56 8.10
N GLU A 120 -2.75 -4.69 8.56
CA GLU A 120 -1.33 -5.02 8.55
C GLU A 120 -0.75 -5.05 7.12
N LEU A 121 -1.52 -5.51 6.14
CA LEU A 121 -1.09 -5.51 4.74
C LEU A 121 -1.18 -4.12 4.13
N LEU A 122 -2.23 -3.35 4.46
CA LEU A 122 -2.32 -1.95 4.05
C LEU A 122 -1.15 -1.13 4.62
N ARG A 123 -0.82 -1.31 5.91
CA ARG A 123 0.37 -0.70 6.53
C ARG A 123 1.67 -1.20 5.88
N TRP A 124 1.75 -2.47 5.51
CA TRP A 124 2.91 -3.03 4.82
C TRP A 124 3.14 -2.34 3.47
N HIS A 125 2.08 -2.07 2.69
CA HIS A 125 2.17 -1.35 1.43
C HIS A 125 2.39 0.17 1.62
N PHE A 126 1.78 0.76 2.64
CA PHE A 126 1.90 2.19 2.92
C PHE A 126 3.35 2.62 3.23
N ARG A 127 4.08 1.81 4.00
CA ARG A 127 5.47 2.10 4.41
C ARG A 127 6.44 2.31 3.23
N PRO A 128 6.59 1.39 2.27
CA PRO A 128 7.44 1.61 1.11
C PRO A 128 6.93 2.76 0.24
N ALA A 129 5.62 2.96 0.11
CA ALA A 129 5.07 4.09 -0.63
C ALA A 129 5.55 5.44 -0.08
N VAL A 130 5.52 5.58 1.25
CA VAL A 130 6.08 6.75 1.94
C VAL A 130 7.59 6.85 1.70
N ILE A 131 8.36 5.77 1.86
CA ILE A 131 9.83 5.81 1.73
C ILE A 131 10.29 6.20 0.32
N VAL A 132 9.67 5.60 -0.70
CA VAL A 132 10.00 5.87 -2.12
C VAL A 132 9.73 7.33 -2.45
N ASN A 133 8.66 7.91 -1.90
CA ASN A 133 8.24 9.27 -2.22
C ASN A 133 8.76 10.36 -1.26
N MET A 134 9.27 10.00 -0.07
CA MET A 134 9.89 10.97 0.85
C MET A 134 11.30 11.41 0.39
N LYS A 135 11.90 10.75 -0.60
CA LYS A 135 13.19 11.16 -1.20
C LYS A 135 13.01 12.24 -2.28
N GLY A 136 12.54 13.42 -1.84
CA GLY A 136 12.87 14.76 -2.36
C GLY A 136 12.57 15.12 -3.83
N ALA A 137 11.61 16.01 -4.03
CA ALA A 137 11.64 17.26 -4.83
C ALA A 137 12.70 17.50 -5.95
N GLY A 138 13.15 16.51 -6.73
CA GLY A 138 14.08 16.80 -7.84
C GLY A 138 14.67 15.65 -8.67
N GLU A 139 14.49 14.38 -8.32
CA GLU A 139 15.07 13.26 -9.11
C GLU A 139 13.95 12.37 -9.69
N PRO A 140 13.97 12.05 -11.01
CA PRO A 140 12.99 11.15 -11.59
C PRO A 140 13.16 9.74 -11.01
N SER A 141 12.08 9.17 -10.48
CA SER A 141 12.05 7.77 -10.05
C SER A 141 12.03 6.86 -11.29
N PHE A 142 13.21 6.39 -11.73
CA PHE A 142 13.27 5.35 -12.76
C PHE A 142 13.05 3.96 -12.14
N GLU A 143 11.98 3.31 -12.57
CA GLU A 143 11.53 1.94 -12.23
C GLU A 143 12.39 0.80 -12.85
N THR A 144 13.56 1.06 -13.44
CA THR A 144 14.27 0.04 -14.26
C THR A 144 15.50 -0.63 -13.63
N ASP A 145 15.84 -0.35 -12.37
CA ASP A 145 17.11 -0.84 -11.78
C ASP A 145 17.00 -2.00 -10.78
N PHE A 146 15.84 -2.65 -10.64
CA PHE A 146 15.74 -3.84 -9.79
C PHE A 146 15.85 -5.13 -10.60
N PRO A 147 17.03 -5.78 -10.65
CA PRO A 147 17.17 -7.06 -11.33
C PRO A 147 16.30 -8.13 -10.64
N PRO A 148 15.76 -9.11 -11.40
CA PRO A 148 14.95 -10.18 -10.84
C PRO A 148 15.77 -11.00 -9.83
N GLY A 149 15.31 -11.06 -8.59
CA GLY A 149 15.97 -11.82 -7.51
C GLY A 149 16.70 -10.98 -6.47
N SER A 150 16.59 -9.65 -6.49
CA SER A 150 17.05 -8.81 -5.38
C SER A 150 16.03 -8.81 -4.22
N ASP A 151 16.55 -9.16 -3.04
CA ASP A 151 15.92 -9.11 -1.72
C ASP A 151 15.44 -7.66 -1.48
N MET A 152 14.16 -7.39 -1.76
CA MET A 152 13.64 -6.06 -2.15
C MET A 152 14.07 -4.92 -1.21
N MET A 153 14.36 -5.26 0.05
CA MET A 153 14.89 -4.35 1.06
C MET A 153 15.92 -5.02 1.98
N ARG A 154 16.85 -5.84 1.47
CA ARG A 154 18.20 -5.91 2.07
C ARG A 154 18.96 -4.67 1.60
N GLU A 155 18.44 -3.48 1.75
CA GLU A 155 18.28 -2.79 3.03
C GLU A 155 17.31 -1.63 2.85
N ILE A 156 16.15 -1.54 3.51
CA ILE A 156 15.71 -0.17 3.87
C ILE A 156 16.70 0.39 4.90
N VAL A 157 17.26 -0.49 5.73
CA VAL A 157 17.79 -0.12 7.05
C VAL A 157 19.24 -0.55 7.34
N SER A 158 19.79 -1.66 6.85
CA SER A 158 21.11 -2.14 7.34
C SER A 158 22.36 -1.50 6.72
N GLY A 159 22.20 -0.51 5.83
CA GLY A 159 23.29 0.16 5.14
C GLY A 159 23.99 1.14 6.07
N GLU A 160 25.08 0.67 6.66
CA GLU A 160 26.01 1.48 7.45
C GLU A 160 26.66 2.57 6.57
N LYS A 161 25.98 3.72 6.41
CA LYS A 161 26.51 5.09 6.51
C LYS A 161 25.54 6.18 6.00
N ALA A 162 25.17 7.03 6.97
CA ALA A 162 25.06 8.49 6.88
C ALA A 162 24.01 9.16 5.95
N GLY A 163 22.94 9.65 6.58
CA GLY A 163 22.02 10.67 6.06
C GLY A 163 20.59 10.17 6.05
N VAL A 164 19.91 10.03 7.19
CA VAL A 164 19.21 11.16 7.83
C VAL A 164 19.26 10.99 9.34
N ARG A 165 20.18 11.73 9.98
CA ARG A 165 20.22 11.96 11.42
C ARG A 165 19.84 13.41 11.76
N MET A 166 19.03 14.04 10.93
CA MET A 166 18.61 15.44 11.06
C MET A 166 17.23 15.47 10.40
N GLU A 167 16.09 15.38 11.08
CA GLU A 167 15.57 16.38 12.01
C GLU A 167 14.47 15.81 12.95
N LEU A 168 14.70 14.67 13.60
CA LEU A 168 13.88 14.29 14.78
C LEU A 168 14.53 14.72 16.11
N GLY A 169 15.62 15.50 16.04
CA GLY A 169 16.25 16.16 17.17
C GLY A 169 15.69 17.55 17.50
N LEU A 170 14.68 18.06 16.79
CA LEU A 170 14.16 19.42 17.02
C LEU A 170 12.81 19.51 17.77
N PHE A 171 12.13 18.39 18.07
CA PHE A 171 10.85 18.44 18.80
C PHE A 171 10.83 17.69 20.15
N SER A 172 11.95 17.12 20.58
CA SER A 172 12.09 16.51 21.92
C SER A 172 13.08 17.22 22.84
N GLY A 173 13.45 18.47 22.50
CA GLY A 173 14.47 19.26 23.19
C GLY A 173 14.01 20.60 23.75
N PHE A 174 12.71 20.82 23.95
CA PHE A 174 12.21 22.03 24.64
C PHE A 174 11.09 21.73 25.66
N ASN A 175 11.20 20.59 26.34
CA ASN A 175 10.42 20.29 27.56
C ASN A 175 11.29 19.62 28.64
N ALA A 176 12.54 20.08 28.78
CA ALA A 176 13.46 19.60 29.81
C ALA A 176 14.45 20.69 30.31
N MET A 177 13.99 21.94 30.47
CA MET A 177 14.68 22.98 31.26
C MET A 177 13.68 23.71 32.16
N GLY A 178 13.08 22.95 33.06
CA GLY A 178 12.18 23.46 34.10
C GLY A 178 12.09 22.46 35.25
N GLY A 179 13.06 22.50 36.16
CA GLY A 179 12.99 21.75 37.42
C GLY A 179 14.34 21.48 38.09
N HIS A 180 14.65 22.28 39.12
CA HIS A 180 15.68 22.09 40.16
C HIS A 180 17.14 22.28 39.70
N ALA A 181 17.96 23.15 40.31
CA ALA A 181 17.98 23.77 41.64
C ALA A 181 18.50 25.22 41.53
#